data_AF-A0A7S0XVI8-F1
#
_entry.id   AF-A0A7S0XVI8-F1
#
_cell.length_a   1.000
_cell.length_b   1.000
_cell.length_c   1.000
_cell.angle_alpha   90.00
_cell.angle_beta   90.00
_cell.angle_gamma   90.00
#
_symmetry.space_group_name_H-M   'P 1'
#
loop_
_entity.id
_entity.type
_entity.pdbx_description
1 polymer ?
#
loop_
_entity_poly.entity_id
_entity_poly.type
_entity_poly.pdbx_seq_one_letter_code
_entity_poly.pdbx_strand_id
1 'polypeptide(L)'
;MEVTPRTPAVPEQHVPDTPQDYSLPICFGDSIVLSSPDFGHAFLRGADATLSPGLIIEQLTEDAASPAISPHALHECPFKVLPAARYSARNEFAKALRIAGVDSIEGWRAKLEGDDTRMPALEDLEAAMLKEEEANEGDAEAFKGRAIVYGEPVRLLHVYSKRLLTAAAKA
;
A
#
# COMPACT_ATOMS: atom_id res chain seq x y z
N MET A 1 57.77 11.80 -56.58
CA MET A 1 56.34 11.44 -56.55
C MET A 1 56.05 10.95 -55.16
N GLU A 2 55.58 11.83 -54.28
CA GLU A 2 55.21 11.47 -52.90
C GLU A 2 53.75 11.02 -52.89
N VAL A 3 53.51 9.81 -52.39
CA VAL A 3 52.17 9.23 -52.26
C VAL A 3 51.74 9.41 -50.80
N THR A 4 50.78 10.32 -50.57
CA THR A 4 50.21 10.55 -49.24
C THR A 4 49.25 9.40 -48.88
N PRO A 5 49.36 8.76 -47.70
CA PRO A 5 48.42 7.72 -47.31
C PRO A 5 47.07 8.33 -46.90
N ARG A 6 45.98 7.77 -47.43
CA ARG A 6 44.61 8.12 -47.03
C ARG A 6 44.28 7.48 -45.67
N THR A 7 43.92 8.32 -44.70
CA THR A 7 43.35 7.89 -43.41
C THR A 7 41.99 7.23 -43.63
N PRO A 8 41.71 6.05 -43.07
CA PRO A 8 40.39 5.42 -43.19
C PRO A 8 39.36 6.20 -42.38
N ALA A 9 38.20 6.45 -43.00
CA ALA A 9 37.07 7.07 -42.33
C ALA A 9 36.53 6.14 -41.25
N VAL A 10 36.45 6.63 -40.00
CA VAL A 10 35.79 5.93 -38.90
C VAL A 10 34.29 5.98 -39.18
N PRO A 11 33.57 4.83 -39.23
CA PRO A 11 32.13 4.84 -39.40
C PRO A 11 31.48 5.48 -38.18
N GLU A 12 30.69 6.54 -38.41
CA GLU A 12 29.85 7.15 -37.38
C GLU A 12 28.89 6.09 -36.83
N GLN A 13 29.11 5.70 -35.58
CA GLN A 13 28.16 4.87 -34.84
C GLN A 13 26.91 5.71 -34.61
N HIS A 14 25.86 5.37 -35.36
CA HIS A 14 24.52 5.92 -35.18
C HIS A 14 24.00 5.44 -33.82
N VAL A 15 24.11 6.29 -32.79
CA VAL A 15 23.46 6.09 -31.50
C VAL A 15 21.97 6.35 -31.73
N PRO A 16 21.07 5.37 -31.55
CA PRO A 16 19.64 5.62 -31.70
C PRO A 16 19.16 6.60 -30.63
N ASP A 17 18.69 7.77 -31.04
CA ASP A 17 18.17 8.87 -30.21
C ASP A 17 16.80 8.58 -29.55
N THR A 18 16.30 7.34 -29.61
CA THR A 18 15.07 6.98 -28.90
C THR A 18 15.36 6.81 -27.41
N PRO A 19 14.77 7.65 -26.52
CA PRO A 19 14.87 7.41 -25.08
C PRO A 19 14.27 6.04 -24.80
N GLN A 20 15.10 5.11 -24.33
CA GLN A 20 14.63 3.80 -23.90
C GLN A 20 13.76 4.02 -22.67
N ASP A 21 12.49 3.68 -22.80
CA ASP A 21 11.52 3.77 -21.71
C ASP A 21 11.79 2.60 -20.76
N TYR A 22 12.61 2.85 -19.73
CA TYR A 22 12.95 1.86 -18.69
C TYR A 22 11.88 1.79 -17.60
N SER A 23 10.60 1.95 -17.97
CA SER A 23 9.51 1.84 -17.01
C SER A 23 9.38 0.38 -16.55
N LEU A 24 9.80 0.11 -15.31
CA LEU A 24 9.52 -1.17 -14.68
C LEU A 24 8.04 -1.22 -14.27
N PRO A 25 7.36 -2.35 -14.48
CA PRO A 25 5.98 -2.49 -14.03
C PRO A 25 5.93 -2.46 -12.50
N ILE A 26 4.82 -1.95 -11.95
CA ILE A 26 4.54 -2.06 -10.51
C ILE A 26 4.15 -3.52 -10.23
N CYS A 27 4.72 -4.09 -9.18
CA CYS A 27 4.48 -5.46 -8.75
C CYS A 27 3.83 -5.51 -7.35
N PHE A 28 3.13 -6.60 -7.04
CA PHE A 28 2.70 -6.86 -5.67
C PHE A 28 3.91 -7.00 -4.75
N GLY A 29 3.82 -6.38 -3.57
CA GLY A 29 4.90 -6.31 -2.59
C GLY A 29 5.77 -5.07 -2.71
N ASP A 30 5.69 -4.34 -3.83
CA ASP A 30 6.42 -3.08 -3.99
C ASP A 30 5.93 -2.02 -3.01
N SER A 31 6.86 -1.13 -2.63
CA SER A 31 6.56 0.05 -1.83
C SER A 31 6.50 1.26 -2.75
N ILE A 32 5.33 1.89 -2.82
CA ILE A 32 5.04 3.02 -3.68
C ILE A 32 4.68 4.25 -2.86
N VAL A 33 4.91 5.43 -3.44
CA VAL A 33 4.45 6.70 -2.87
C VAL A 33 3.33 7.22 -3.77
N LEU A 34 2.20 7.57 -3.17
CA LEU A 34 1.06 8.11 -3.89
C LEU A 34 1.20 9.63 -3.96
N SER A 35 1.22 10.15 -5.18
CA SER A 35 1.18 11.59 -5.43
C SER A 35 -0.08 11.95 -6.21
N SER A 36 -0.64 13.12 -5.93
CA SER A 36 -1.74 13.68 -6.71
C SER A 36 -1.30 14.99 -7.36
N PRO A 37 -1.41 15.11 -8.70
CA PRO A 37 -1.13 16.36 -9.39
C PRO A 37 -2.17 17.44 -9.05
N ASP A 38 -3.40 17.05 -8.72
CA ASP A 38 -4.53 17.94 -8.45
C ASP A 38 -4.33 18.80 -7.19
N PHE A 39 -3.39 18.41 -6.31
CA PHE A 39 -3.08 19.10 -5.06
C PHE A 39 -1.68 19.72 -5.03
N GLY A 40 -1.05 19.98 -6.19
CA GLY A 40 0.25 20.65 -6.26
C GLY A 40 1.41 19.75 -5.81
N HIS A 41 1.57 18.60 -6.47
CA HIS A 41 2.57 17.58 -6.11
C HIS A 41 2.55 17.19 -4.63
N ALA A 42 1.36 16.84 -4.14
CA ALA A 42 1.17 16.44 -2.75
C ALA A 42 1.27 14.93 -2.58
N PHE A 43 1.73 14.50 -1.39
CA PHE A 43 1.84 13.09 -1.02
C PHE A 43 0.81 12.71 0.04
N LEU A 44 0.35 11.46 -0.04
CA LEU A 44 -0.45 10.88 1.04
C LEU A 44 0.48 10.36 2.14
N ARG A 45 0.28 10.86 3.35
CA ARG A 45 0.99 10.46 4.57
C ARG A 45 0.00 9.92 5.60
N GLY A 46 0.42 8.91 6.38
CA GLY A 46 -0.35 8.51 7.56
C GLY A 46 -0.27 9.56 8.66
N ALA A 47 -1.42 10.00 9.20
CA ALA A 47 -1.40 10.85 10.39
C ALA A 47 -0.83 10.09 11.59
N ASP A 48 -0.19 10.81 12.52
CA ASP A 48 0.23 10.25 13.80
C ASP A 48 -0.99 9.64 14.51
N ALA A 49 -0.88 8.33 14.78
CA ALA A 49 -1.95 7.53 15.38
C ALA A 49 -2.37 8.03 16.77
N THR A 50 -1.56 8.86 17.42
CA THR A 50 -1.87 9.46 18.72
C THR A 50 -2.77 10.69 18.63
N LEU A 51 -2.79 11.41 17.50
CA LEU A 51 -3.46 12.72 17.38
C LEU A 51 -4.71 12.68 16.50
N SER A 52 -4.72 11.87 15.44
CA SER A 52 -5.94 11.64 14.65
C SER A 52 -5.80 10.40 13.75
N PRO A 53 -6.78 9.48 13.71
CA PRO A 53 -6.82 8.46 12.68
C PRO A 53 -7.22 9.13 11.35
N GLY A 54 -6.23 9.42 10.50
CA GLY A 54 -6.47 10.09 9.23
C GLY A 54 -5.30 9.94 8.26
N LEU A 55 -5.54 10.36 7.02
CA LEU A 55 -4.49 10.61 6.04
C LEU A 55 -4.32 12.11 5.91
N ILE A 56 -3.07 12.54 5.81
CA ILE A 56 -2.72 13.93 5.58
C ILE A 56 -2.20 14.02 4.15
N ILE A 57 -2.70 15.00 3.42
CA ILE A 57 -2.16 15.38 2.12
C ILE A 57 -1.12 16.47 2.40
N GLU A 58 0.17 16.12 2.28
CA GLU A 58 1.27 17.05 2.51
C GLU A 58 1.67 17.67 1.17
N GLN A 59 1.40 18.97 1.01
CA GLN A 59 1.77 19.73 -0.18
C GLN A 59 3.25 20.10 -0.13
N LEU A 60 3.96 19.91 -1.24
CA LEU A 60 5.28 20.50 -1.41
C LEU A 60 5.09 21.99 -1.74
N THR A 61 5.33 22.88 -0.78
CA THR A 61 5.41 24.31 -1.08
C THR A 61 6.70 24.59 -1.85
N GLU A 62 6.58 24.96 -3.12
CA GLU A 62 7.69 25.30 -4.04
C GLU A 62 8.41 26.62 -3.73
N ASP A 63 8.46 27.05 -2.46
CA ASP A 63 9.15 28.30 -2.12
C ASP A 63 10.63 28.04 -1.77
N ALA A 64 11.48 28.61 -2.63
CA ALA A 64 12.94 28.78 -2.55
C ALA A 64 13.84 27.58 -2.97
N ALA A 65 14.11 27.52 -4.27
CA ALA A 65 15.42 27.20 -4.87
C ALA A 65 16.08 25.83 -4.60
N SER A 66 15.38 24.85 -4.02
CA SER A 66 15.85 23.47 -4.00
C SER A 66 14.68 22.48 -3.81
N PRO A 67 14.39 21.57 -4.75
CA PRO A 67 13.39 20.51 -4.59
C PRO A 67 13.85 19.40 -3.64
N ALA A 68 14.64 19.74 -2.62
CA ALA A 68 15.05 18.82 -1.58
C ALA A 68 13.87 18.62 -0.64
N ILE A 69 12.92 17.77 -1.06
CA ILE A 69 11.97 17.14 -0.14
C ILE A 69 12.82 16.56 0.99
N SER A 70 12.62 17.05 2.22
CA SER A 70 13.37 16.52 3.36
C SER A 70 13.14 15.00 3.38
N PRO A 71 14.19 14.16 3.37
CA PRO A 71 14.02 12.71 3.40
C PRO A 71 13.26 12.25 4.66
N HIS A 72 13.21 13.09 5.70
CA HIS A 72 12.38 12.89 6.88
C HIS A 72 10.88 13.07 6.63
N ALA A 73 10.42 13.75 5.57
CA ALA A 73 8.99 13.81 5.24
C ALA A 73 8.53 12.54 4.51
N LEU A 74 9.42 11.92 3.71
CA LEU A 74 9.05 10.80 2.84
C LEU A 74 9.02 9.43 3.52
N HIS A 75 9.60 9.27 4.71
CA HIS A 75 9.64 7.96 5.39
C HIS A 75 8.25 7.47 5.86
N GLU A 76 7.28 8.38 5.99
CA GLU A 76 5.89 8.11 6.40
C GLU A 76 4.89 8.15 5.24
N CYS A 77 5.37 8.15 4.00
CA CYS A 77 4.55 8.13 2.79
C CYS A 77 4.44 6.76 2.09
N PRO A 78 5.33 5.76 2.28
CA PRO A 78 5.25 4.54 1.48
C PRO A 78 4.04 3.68 1.83
N PHE A 79 3.42 3.16 0.78
CA PHE A 79 2.39 2.13 0.83
C PHE A 79 2.91 0.86 0.14
N LYS A 80 2.76 -0.28 0.81
CA LYS A 80 3.00 -1.58 0.21
C LYS A 80 1.76 -1.99 -0.59
N VAL A 81 1.96 -2.40 -1.84
CA VAL A 81 0.87 -2.87 -2.70
C VAL A 81 0.62 -4.36 -2.42
N LEU A 82 -0.62 -4.71 -2.09
CA LEU A 82 -1.03 -6.07 -1.74
C LEU A 82 -2.19 -6.52 -2.63
N PRO A 83 -2.36 -7.83 -2.88
CA PRO A 83 -3.54 -8.33 -3.58
C PRO A 83 -4.81 -8.08 -2.76
N ALA A 84 -5.96 -8.06 -3.43
CA ALA A 84 -7.26 -8.07 -2.77
C ALA A 84 -7.34 -9.21 -1.74
N ALA A 85 -8.00 -8.94 -0.61
CA ALA A 85 -8.22 -9.93 0.45
C ALA A 85 -9.70 -10.22 0.61
N ARG A 86 -9.97 -11.37 1.21
CA ARG A 86 -11.30 -11.77 1.66
C ARG A 86 -11.53 -11.21 3.07
N TYR A 87 -12.73 -10.71 3.31
CA TYR A 87 -13.14 -10.12 4.59
C TYR A 87 -14.50 -10.67 5.07
N SER A 88 -14.96 -11.77 4.49
CA SER A 88 -16.26 -12.37 4.80
C SER A 88 -16.35 -12.78 6.27
N ALA A 89 -15.42 -13.62 6.73
CA ALA A 89 -15.41 -14.13 8.08
C ALA A 89 -15.12 -13.01 9.09
N ARG A 90 -14.17 -12.12 8.79
CA ARG A 90 -13.90 -10.94 9.62
C ARG A 90 -15.12 -10.05 9.78
N ASN A 91 -15.88 -9.82 8.72
CA ASN A 91 -17.08 -8.99 8.76
C ASN A 91 -18.23 -9.67 9.52
N GLU A 92 -18.40 -10.98 9.38
CA GLU A 92 -19.40 -11.75 10.14
C GLU A 92 -19.09 -11.71 11.64
N PHE A 93 -17.83 -11.94 12.00
CA PHE A 93 -17.38 -11.85 13.38
C PHE A 93 -17.57 -10.44 13.97
N ALA A 94 -17.17 -9.39 13.24
CA ALA A 94 -17.38 -8.01 13.67
C ALA A 94 -18.87 -7.67 13.88
N LYS A 95 -19.76 -8.19 13.04
CA LYS A 95 -21.21 -8.03 13.21
C LYS A 95 -21.72 -8.76 14.45
N ALA A 96 -21.26 -9.99 14.68
CA ALA A 96 -21.63 -10.78 15.85
C ALA A 96 -21.20 -10.10 17.15
N LEU A 97 -19.98 -9.52 17.18
CA LEU A 97 -19.50 -8.73 18.31
C LEU A 97 -20.38 -7.49 18.58
N ARG A 98 -20.79 -6.75 17.53
CA ARG A 98 -21.70 -5.61 17.70
C ARG A 98 -23.06 -6.02 18.26
N ILE A 99 -23.61 -7.14 17.80
CA ILE A 99 -24.85 -7.71 18.37
C ILE A 99 -24.64 -8.08 19.84
N ALA A 100 -23.42 -8.51 20.20
CA ALA A 100 -23.04 -8.80 21.57
C ALA A 100 -22.78 -7.56 22.46
N GLY A 101 -22.86 -6.34 21.89
CA GLY A 101 -22.55 -5.09 22.59
C GLY A 101 -21.05 -4.78 22.67
N VAL A 102 -20.25 -5.39 21.81
CA VAL A 102 -18.80 -5.22 21.75
C VAL A 102 -18.40 -4.47 20.47
N ASP A 103 -17.84 -3.27 20.63
CA ASP A 103 -17.52 -2.38 19.51
C ASP A 103 -16.17 -2.63 18.84
N SER A 104 -15.31 -3.47 19.43
CA SER A 104 -13.97 -3.76 18.90
C SER A 104 -13.67 -5.25 18.96
N ILE A 105 -13.01 -5.75 17.91
CA ILE A 105 -12.42 -7.09 17.87
C ILE A 105 -11.32 -7.22 18.93
N GLU A 106 -10.57 -6.15 19.17
CA GLU A 106 -9.45 -6.17 20.12
C GLU A 106 -9.97 -6.29 21.55
N GLY A 107 -9.56 -7.35 22.25
CA GLY A 107 -9.93 -7.59 23.64
C GLY A 107 -11.41 -7.94 23.86
N TRP A 108 -12.13 -8.40 22.82
CA TRP A 108 -13.54 -8.75 22.92
C TRP A 108 -13.85 -9.75 24.03
N ARG A 109 -12.96 -10.74 24.23
CA ARG A 109 -13.05 -11.76 25.29
C ARG A 109 -13.07 -11.17 26.70
N ALA A 110 -12.44 -10.01 26.92
CA ALA A 110 -12.43 -9.35 28.24
C ALA A 110 -13.73 -8.56 28.51
N LYS A 111 -14.50 -8.23 27.46
CA LYS A 111 -15.75 -7.48 27.56
C LYS A 111 -16.97 -8.39 27.73
N LEU A 112 -16.86 -9.66 27.35
CA LEU A 112 -17.88 -10.67 27.59
C LEU A 112 -17.49 -11.46 28.83
N GLU A 113 -18.42 -11.59 29.77
CA GLU A 113 -18.23 -12.44 30.95
C GLU A 113 -18.13 -13.91 30.52
N GLY A 114 -17.35 -14.72 31.24
CA GLY A 114 -17.01 -16.10 30.84
C GLY A 114 -18.20 -17.07 30.72
N ASP A 115 -19.37 -16.72 31.27
CA ASP A 115 -20.61 -17.50 31.19
C ASP A 115 -21.59 -16.99 30.12
N ASP A 116 -21.17 -16.08 29.24
CA ASP A 116 -22.02 -15.61 28.15
C ASP A 116 -22.32 -16.77 27.18
N THR A 117 -23.60 -17.11 27.07
CA THR A 117 -24.10 -18.20 26.20
C THR A 117 -23.69 -18.09 24.73
N ARG A 118 -23.25 -16.90 24.28
CA ARG A 118 -22.79 -16.63 22.91
C ARG A 118 -21.31 -16.97 22.70
N MET A 119 -20.56 -17.22 23.76
CA MET A 119 -19.10 -17.48 23.70
C MET A 119 -18.73 -18.56 22.69
N PRO A 120 -19.33 -19.77 22.69
CA PRO A 120 -18.93 -20.82 21.75
C PRO A 120 -19.09 -20.39 20.27
N ALA A 121 -20.20 -19.73 19.95
CA ALA A 121 -20.46 -19.26 18.59
C ALA A 121 -19.50 -18.13 18.16
N LEU A 122 -19.10 -17.26 19.10
CA LEU A 122 -18.12 -16.21 18.83
C LEU A 122 -16.70 -16.77 18.66
N GLU A 123 -16.35 -17.83 19.39
CA GLU A 123 -15.07 -18.53 19.23
C GLU A 123 -14.97 -19.24 17.87
N ASP A 124 -16.05 -19.87 17.41
CA ASP A 124 -16.09 -20.47 16.06
C ASP A 124 -15.90 -19.42 14.96
N LEU A 125 -16.53 -18.24 15.11
CA LEU A 125 -16.38 -17.13 14.18
C LEU A 125 -14.98 -16.50 14.24
N GLU A 126 -14.37 -16.41 15.42
CA GLU A 126 -12.98 -15.96 15.59
C GLU A 126 -12.02 -16.92 14.87
N ALA A 127 -12.20 -18.24 15.03
CA ALA A 127 -11.39 -19.24 14.34
C ALA A 127 -11.52 -19.13 12.81
N ALA A 128 -12.75 -18.91 12.30
CA ALA A 128 -12.99 -18.68 10.88
C ALA A 128 -12.30 -17.40 10.38
N MET A 129 -12.36 -16.31 11.15
CA MET A 129 -11.65 -15.06 10.85
C MET A 129 -10.14 -15.28 10.79
N LEU A 130 -9.54 -15.94 11.78
CA LEU A 130 -8.10 -16.19 11.82
C LEU A 130 -7.62 -17.02 10.62
N LYS A 131 -8.40 -18.03 10.23
CA LYS A 131 -8.12 -18.82 9.03
C LYS A 131 -8.22 -18.00 7.73
N GLU A 132 -9.17 -17.05 7.66
CA GLU A 132 -9.26 -16.11 6.55
C GLU A 132 -8.04 -15.17 6.51
N GLU A 133 -7.56 -14.71 7.65
CA GLU A 133 -6.34 -13.88 7.75
C GLU A 133 -5.09 -14.64 7.30
N GLU A 134 -4.90 -15.88 7.76
CA GLU A 134 -3.80 -16.74 7.33
C GLU A 134 -3.84 -17.00 5.81
N ALA A 135 -5.02 -17.26 5.25
CA ALA A 135 -5.18 -17.44 3.81
C ALA A 135 -4.81 -16.17 3.03
N ASN A 136 -5.22 -14.98 3.52
CA ASN A 136 -4.87 -13.70 2.90
C ASN A 136 -3.36 -13.41 2.95
N GLU A 137 -2.67 -13.82 4.01
CA GLU A 137 -1.21 -13.73 4.11
C GLU A 137 -0.52 -14.68 3.13
N GLY A 138 -1.00 -15.91 3.03
CA GLY A 138 -0.52 -16.88 2.04
C GLY A 138 -0.69 -16.37 0.61
N ASP A 139 -1.85 -15.80 0.28
CA ASP A 139 -2.09 -15.16 -1.02
C ASP A 139 -1.16 -13.96 -1.24
N ALA A 140 -0.91 -13.14 -0.23
CA ALA A 140 -0.01 -11.99 -0.35
C ALA A 140 1.43 -12.40 -0.71
N GLU A 141 1.96 -13.46 -0.10
CA GLU A 141 3.28 -13.98 -0.44
C GLU A 141 3.30 -14.70 -1.80
N ALA A 142 2.24 -15.45 -2.15
CA ALA A 142 2.14 -16.12 -3.46
C ALA A 142 2.13 -15.13 -4.64
N PHE A 143 1.60 -13.92 -4.41
CA PHE A 143 1.48 -12.89 -5.45
C PHE A 143 2.71 -11.97 -5.53
N LYS A 144 3.62 -12.04 -4.57
CA LYS A 144 4.77 -11.14 -4.46
C LYS A 144 5.65 -11.17 -5.72
N GLY A 145 5.98 -9.99 -6.24
CA GLY A 145 6.76 -9.83 -7.48
C GLY A 145 5.95 -10.01 -8.77
N ARG A 146 4.67 -10.39 -8.70
CA ARG A 146 3.80 -10.42 -9.88
C ARG A 146 3.44 -8.98 -10.29
N ALA A 147 3.61 -8.68 -11.56
CA ALA A 147 3.20 -7.40 -12.15
C ALA A 147 1.69 -7.18 -12.04
N ILE A 148 1.29 -5.96 -11.75
CA ILE A 148 -0.10 -5.53 -11.58
C ILE A 148 -0.64 -5.05 -12.92
N VAL A 149 -1.86 -5.47 -13.27
CA VAL A 149 -2.54 -5.01 -14.49
C VAL A 149 -3.62 -3.99 -14.13
N TYR A 150 -3.84 -3.00 -15.00
CA TYR A 150 -4.93 -2.03 -14.83
C TYR A 150 -6.29 -2.71 -14.68
N GLY A 151 -7.08 -2.22 -13.71
CA GLY A 151 -8.38 -2.79 -13.35
C GLY A 151 -8.33 -3.91 -12.32
N GLU A 152 -7.14 -4.40 -11.97
CA GLU A 152 -6.97 -5.39 -10.91
C GLU A 152 -7.14 -4.76 -9.52
N PRO A 153 -7.94 -5.36 -8.62
CA PRO A 153 -8.14 -4.80 -7.29
C PRO A 153 -6.89 -4.97 -6.43
N VAL A 154 -6.47 -3.87 -5.80
CA VAL A 154 -5.31 -3.83 -4.92
C VAL A 154 -5.70 -3.31 -3.53
N ARG A 155 -4.92 -3.69 -2.53
CA ARG A 155 -4.93 -3.08 -1.21
C ARG A 155 -3.64 -2.32 -1.00
N LEU A 156 -3.72 -1.21 -0.28
CA LEU A 156 -2.58 -0.37 0.03
C LEU A 156 -2.36 -0.39 1.53
N LEU A 157 -1.25 -0.99 1.96
CA LEU A 157 -0.86 -1.05 3.37
C LEU A 157 0.15 0.06 3.64
N HIS A 158 -0.20 0.99 4.53
CA HIS A 158 0.73 2.02 4.93
C HIS A 158 1.90 1.41 5.71
N VAL A 159 3.13 1.59 5.22
CA VAL A 159 4.31 0.85 5.71
C VAL A 159 4.63 1.21 7.16
N TYR A 160 4.45 2.47 7.55
CA TYR A 160 4.78 2.94 8.90
C TYR A 160 3.70 2.54 9.92
N SER A 161 2.44 2.91 9.68
CA SER A 161 1.36 2.64 10.65
C SER A 161 0.85 1.21 10.65
N LYS A 162 1.26 0.38 9.67
CA LYS A 162 0.75 -0.99 9.47
C LYS A 162 -0.77 -1.06 9.30
N ARG A 163 -1.39 0.03 8.84
CA ARG A 163 -2.84 0.12 8.60
C ARG A 163 -3.15 0.11 7.11
N LEU A 164 -4.23 -0.57 6.75
CA LEU A 164 -4.76 -0.55 5.39
C LEU A 164 -5.45 0.79 5.11
N LEU A 165 -5.18 1.33 3.93
CA LEU A 165 -5.97 2.41 3.37
C LEU A 165 -7.38 1.91 3.10
N THR A 166 -8.37 2.53 3.73
CA THR A 166 -9.79 2.22 3.56
C THR A 166 -10.58 3.50 3.34
N ALA A 167 -11.57 3.45 2.45
CA ALA A 167 -12.54 4.52 2.30
C ALA A 167 -13.78 4.18 3.14
N ALA A 168 -14.04 4.95 4.19
CA ALA A 168 -15.30 4.86 4.91
C ALA A 168 -16.35 5.66 4.14
N ALA A 169 -17.45 5.03 3.75
CA ALA A 169 -18.62 5.77 3.31
C ALA A 169 -19.11 6.61 4.49
N LYS A 170 -19.23 7.92 4.30
CA LYS A 170 -19.81 8.81 5.29
C LYS A 170 -21.29 8.41 5.43
N ALA A 171 -21.64 7.86 6.60
CA ALA A 171 -23.01 7.51 6.96
C ALA A 171 -23.87 8.76 7.11
#